data_AF-A0A5C6ESX1-F1
#
_entry.id   AF-A0A5C6ESX1-F1
#
_cell.length_a   1.000
_cell.length_b   1.000
_cell.length_c   1.000
_cell.angle_alpha   90.00
_cell.angle_beta   90.00
_cell.angle_gamma   90.00
#
_symmetry.space_group_name_H-M   'P 1'
#
loop_
_entity.id
_entity.type
_entity.pdbx_description
1 polymer ?
#
loop_
_entity_poly.entity_id
_entity_poly.type
_entity_poly.pdbx_seq_one_letter_code
_entity_poly.pdbx_strand_id
1 'polypeptide(L)'
;MTAQAPDKLRNDHPRIDLRGLRLFGLLRQTPIAAHPFDVAELTDTFDYPTPPTAPAIRRLTSLGRGYIAHHILNADGTLTVTHFEIPDSTTSSRVIVERVDEPVTGDFWLVMRSGFFDDKTTYIPFRTGKLVENQSKWVIFP
;
A
#
# COMPACT_ATOMS: atom_id res chain seq x y z
N MET A 1 -4.68 10.85 17.54
CA MET A 1 -4.12 9.97 16.50
C MET A 1 -4.11 10.74 15.20
N THR A 2 -3.00 10.72 14.46
CA THR A 2 -2.88 11.44 13.17
C THR A 2 -3.29 10.50 12.04
N ALA A 3 -4.05 10.99 11.06
CA ALA A 3 -4.40 10.20 9.89
C ALA A 3 -3.14 9.83 9.10
N GLN A 4 -2.91 8.54 8.86
CA GLN A 4 -1.83 8.14 7.97
C GLN A 4 -2.21 8.36 6.50
N ALA A 5 -1.24 8.81 5.70
CA ALA A 5 -1.42 8.96 4.27
C ALA A 5 -1.43 7.58 3.58
N PRO A 6 -2.35 7.32 2.64
CA PRO A 6 -2.33 6.12 1.83
C PRO A 6 -1.19 6.19 0.80
N ASP A 7 -0.73 5.01 0.39
CA ASP A 7 0.04 4.82 -0.83
C ASP A 7 -0.78 5.25 -2.05
N LYS A 8 -0.10 5.55 -3.15
CA LYS A 8 -0.75 5.89 -4.42
C LYS A 8 -0.88 4.64 -5.25
N LEU A 9 -2.09 4.37 -5.71
CA LEU A 9 -2.38 3.26 -6.63
C LEU A 9 -3.09 3.81 -7.86
N ARG A 10 -2.40 3.80 -8.99
CA ARG A 10 -3.04 3.97 -10.30
C ARG A 10 -3.61 2.63 -10.74
N ASN A 11 -4.88 2.62 -11.13
CA ASN A 11 -5.55 1.41 -11.59
C ASN A 11 -5.78 1.49 -13.09
N ASP A 12 -4.97 0.76 -13.86
CA ASP A 12 -5.12 0.60 -15.31
C ASP A 12 -5.85 -0.71 -15.66
N HIS A 13 -6.30 -1.47 -14.66
CA HIS A 13 -6.97 -2.75 -14.87
C HIS A 13 -8.42 -2.57 -15.31
N PRO A 14 -8.82 -3.12 -16.47
CA PRO A 14 -10.11 -2.79 -17.09
C PRO A 14 -11.33 -3.36 -16.34
N ARG A 15 -11.13 -4.35 -15.46
CA ARG A 15 -12.22 -5.09 -14.80
C ARG A 15 -12.26 -4.94 -13.29
N ILE A 16 -11.19 -4.43 -12.67
CA ILE A 16 -11.13 -4.30 -11.22
C ILE A 16 -11.54 -2.87 -10.89
N ASP A 17 -12.72 -2.71 -10.32
CA ASP A 17 -13.16 -1.43 -9.77
C ASP A 17 -12.88 -1.40 -8.27
N LEU A 18 -12.07 -0.41 -7.85
CA LEU A 18 -11.69 -0.21 -6.46
C LEU A 18 -12.65 0.71 -5.69
N ARG A 19 -13.71 1.25 -6.32
CA ARG A 19 -14.84 1.96 -5.67
C ARG A 19 -14.43 3.06 -4.67
N GLY A 20 -13.37 3.80 -4.96
CA GLY A 20 -12.87 4.87 -4.09
C GLY A 20 -12.03 4.39 -2.90
N LEU A 21 -11.72 3.10 -2.82
CA LEU A 21 -10.75 2.56 -1.87
C LEU A 21 -9.33 3.06 -2.22
N ARG A 22 -8.55 3.29 -1.17
CA ARG A 22 -7.16 3.75 -1.21
C ARG A 22 -6.26 2.68 -0.61
N LEU A 23 -5.06 2.56 -1.15
CA LEU A 23 -4.07 1.58 -0.70
C LEU A 23 -3.38 2.09 0.57
N PHE A 24 -3.50 1.35 1.67
CA PHE A 24 -2.81 1.67 2.92
C PHE A 24 -1.55 0.82 3.15
N GLY A 25 -1.40 -0.27 2.42
CA GLY A 25 -0.18 -1.06 2.39
C GLY A 25 -0.37 -2.42 1.73
N LEU A 26 0.72 -3.19 1.73
CA LEU A 26 0.76 -4.58 1.26
C LEU A 26 1.02 -5.49 2.47
N LEU A 27 0.33 -6.63 2.52
CA LEU A 27 0.39 -7.57 3.64
C LEU A 27 0.68 -8.99 3.14
N ARG A 28 1.81 -9.58 3.53
CA ARG A 28 2.13 -10.97 3.16
C ARG A 28 1.32 -12.02 3.95
N GLN A 29 0.94 -11.68 5.18
CA GLN A 29 0.22 -12.60 6.06
C GLN A 29 -1.28 -12.68 5.70
N THR A 30 -1.94 -13.76 6.10
CA THR A 30 -3.39 -13.89 5.96
C THR A 30 -4.09 -12.87 6.87
N PRO A 31 -5.05 -12.08 6.36
CA PRO A 31 -5.82 -11.15 7.17
C PRO A 31 -6.59 -11.89 8.27
N ILE A 32 -6.56 -11.36 9.49
CA ILE A 32 -7.31 -11.89 10.64
C ILE A 32 -8.20 -10.80 11.25
N ALA A 33 -9.45 -11.16 11.56
CA ALA A 33 -10.46 -10.19 12.01
C ALA A 33 -10.16 -9.58 13.40
N ALA A 34 -9.42 -10.28 14.26
CA ALA A 34 -9.07 -9.81 15.60
C ALA A 34 -8.05 -8.67 15.61
N HIS A 35 -7.35 -8.47 14.48
CA HIS A 35 -6.34 -7.44 14.30
C HIS A 35 -6.56 -6.75 12.94
N PRO A 36 -7.57 -5.88 12.80
CA PRO A 36 -7.59 -4.95 11.67
C PRO A 36 -6.31 -4.11 11.79
N PHE A 37 -5.34 -4.37 10.92
CA PHE A 37 -3.98 -3.86 11.05
C PHE A 37 -3.98 -2.34 11.21
N ASP A 38 -3.41 -1.86 12.31
CA ASP A 38 -3.04 -0.46 12.42
C ASP A 38 -1.99 -0.20 11.32
N VAL A 39 -2.11 0.90 10.59
CA VAL A 39 -1.25 1.20 9.44
C VAL A 39 0.22 1.36 9.89
N ALA A 40 0.42 1.61 11.19
CA ALA A 40 1.72 1.57 11.86
C ALA A 40 2.33 0.15 11.99
N GLU A 41 1.55 -0.93 11.97
CA GLU A 41 2.04 -2.32 11.99
C GLU A 41 2.30 -2.86 10.57
N LEU A 42 1.68 -2.25 9.54
CA LEU A 42 1.97 -2.56 8.12
C LEU A 42 3.39 -2.13 7.70
N THR A 43 4.11 -1.38 8.54
CA THR A 43 5.49 -0.95 8.27
C THR A 43 6.48 -2.11 8.21
N ASP A 44 6.12 -3.28 8.75
CA ASP A 44 7.03 -4.42 8.95
C ASP A 44 6.69 -5.65 8.08
N THR A 45 5.68 -5.57 7.21
CA THR A 45 5.07 -6.79 6.63
C THR A 45 5.31 -7.02 5.13
N PHE A 46 5.92 -6.07 4.42
CA PHE A 46 6.20 -6.23 2.99
C PHE A 46 7.56 -5.69 2.58
N ASP A 47 8.46 -6.59 2.17
CA ASP A 47 9.75 -6.21 1.60
C ASP A 47 9.61 -6.00 0.10
N TYR A 48 9.86 -4.77 -0.36
CA TYR A 48 10.07 -4.49 -1.78
C TYR A 48 11.42 -5.05 -2.24
N PRO A 49 11.54 -5.49 -3.50
CA PRO A 49 12.83 -5.92 -4.07
C PRO A 49 13.92 -4.86 -3.89
N THR A 50 13.59 -3.59 -4.19
CA THR A 50 14.42 -2.43 -3.91
C THR A 50 13.72 -1.57 -2.86
N PRO A 51 14.06 -1.71 -1.56
CA PRO A 51 13.47 -0.88 -0.52
C PRO A 51 13.95 0.58 -0.66
N PRO A 52 13.11 1.57 -0.30
CA PRO A 52 13.53 2.97 -0.29
C PRO A 52 14.66 3.19 0.72
N THR A 53 15.52 4.16 0.45
CA THR A 53 16.51 4.61 1.43
C THR A 53 15.76 5.11 2.65
N ALA A 54 16.04 4.50 3.81
CA ALA A 54 15.33 4.83 5.04
C ALA A 54 15.43 6.35 5.31
N PRO A 55 14.30 7.08 5.44
CA PRO A 55 14.35 8.48 5.82
C PRO A 55 14.96 8.61 7.21
N ALA A 56 15.85 9.58 7.37
CA ALA A 56 16.47 9.89 8.67
C ALA A 56 15.46 10.27 9.76
N ILE A 57 14.18 10.52 9.41
CA ILE A 57 13.17 11.04 10.33
C ILE A 57 11.93 10.14 10.37
N ARG A 58 11.77 9.40 11.48
CA ARG A 58 10.51 8.74 11.90
C ARG A 58 9.44 9.70 12.48
N ARG A 59 9.61 11.02 12.37
CA ARG A 59 8.83 12.02 13.14
C ARG A 59 7.56 12.53 12.45
N LEU A 60 7.29 12.12 11.22
CA LEU A 60 6.02 12.46 10.56
C LEU A 60 4.96 11.42 10.95
N THR A 61 4.14 11.76 11.94
CA THR A 61 3.11 10.85 12.48
C THR A 61 2.03 10.46 11.47
N SER A 62 1.89 11.21 10.37
CA SER A 62 1.02 10.87 9.23
C SER A 62 1.68 9.93 8.21
N LEU A 63 2.95 9.59 8.38
CA LEU A 63 3.71 8.69 7.51
C LEU A 63 4.43 7.65 8.38
N GLY A 64 3.71 6.63 8.83
CA GLY A 64 4.26 5.59 9.70
C GLY A 64 5.48 4.88 9.10
N ARG A 65 5.46 4.65 7.78
CA ARG A 65 6.58 4.09 6.99
C ARG A 65 7.70 5.08 6.68
N GLY A 66 7.46 6.37 6.88
CA GLY A 66 8.37 7.44 6.46
C GLY A 66 8.35 7.76 4.96
N TYR A 67 7.59 7.03 4.15
CA TYR A 67 7.45 7.25 2.71
C TYR A 67 6.03 6.94 2.23
N ILE A 68 5.71 7.42 1.02
CA ILE A 68 4.53 7.03 0.24
C ILE A 68 5.02 6.20 -0.94
N ALA A 69 4.55 4.96 -1.08
CA ALA A 69 4.84 4.15 -2.25
C ALA A 69 3.84 4.45 -3.37
N HIS A 70 4.32 4.43 -4.61
CA HIS A 70 3.50 4.65 -5.80
C HIS A 70 3.46 3.40 -6.66
N HIS A 71 2.27 2.86 -6.82
CA HIS A 71 2.02 1.63 -7.57
C HIS A 71 1.15 1.87 -8.79
N ILE A 72 1.32 0.99 -9.77
CA ILE A 72 0.42 0.82 -10.91
C ILE A 72 -0.10 -0.61 -10.86
N LEU A 73 -1.43 -0.77 -10.80
CA LEU A 73 -2.09 -2.02 -11.16
C LEU A 73 -2.26 -2.04 -12.67
N ASN A 74 -1.46 -2.86 -13.34
CA ASN A 74 -1.42 -2.94 -14.79
C ASN A 74 -2.67 -3.63 -15.36
N ALA A 75 -2.90 -3.45 -16.67
CA ALA A 75 -4.04 -4.02 -17.38
C ALA A 75 -4.15 -5.57 -17.32
N ASP A 76 -3.03 -6.25 -17.09
CA ASP A 76 -2.93 -7.71 -17.02
C ASP A 76 -3.10 -8.30 -15.61
N GLY A 77 -3.29 -7.43 -14.61
CA GLY A 77 -3.48 -7.78 -13.20
C GLY A 77 -2.20 -7.74 -12.37
N THR A 78 -1.05 -7.50 -12.98
CA THR A 78 0.23 -7.37 -12.26
C THR A 78 0.33 -6.02 -11.53
N LEU A 79 1.17 -5.96 -10.50
CA LEU A 79 1.41 -4.74 -9.74
C LEU A 79 2.87 -4.31 -9.91
N THR A 80 3.09 -3.04 -10.22
CA THR A 80 4.42 -2.43 -10.34
C THR A 80 4.56 -1.34 -9.28
N VAL A 81 5.66 -1.32 -8.54
CA VAL A 81 6.06 -0.14 -7.76
C VAL A 81 6.95 0.72 -8.64
N THR A 82 6.58 1.98 -8.80
CA THR A 82 7.30 2.91 -9.70
C THR A 82 8.33 3.72 -8.96
N HIS A 83 7.93 4.29 -7.82
CA HIS A 83 8.79 5.13 -7.01
C HIS A 83 8.28 5.26 -5.58
N PHE A 84 9.14 5.80 -4.73
CA PHE A 84 8.83 6.22 -3.37
C PHE A 84 8.97 7.73 -3.26
N GLU A 85 7.99 8.36 -2.61
CA GLU A 85 8.07 9.75 -2.17
C GLU A 85 8.49 9.77 -0.70
N ILE A 86 9.66 10.36 -0.44
CA ILE A 86 10.29 10.41 0.87
C ILE A 86 10.42 11.89 1.28
N PRO A 87 9.83 12.32 2.40
CA PRO A 87 9.99 13.68 2.89
C PRO A 87 11.46 14.01 3.16
N ASP A 88 11.93 15.15 2.65
CA ASP A 88 13.30 15.61 2.90
C ASP A 88 13.44 16.02 4.37
N SER A 89 14.40 15.39 5.05
CA SER A 89 14.70 15.65 6.46
C SER A 89 15.16 17.08 6.78
N THR A 90 15.61 17.82 5.76
CA THR A 90 16.20 19.15 5.94
C THR A 90 15.20 20.29 5.71
N THR A 91 14.14 20.04 4.94
CA THR A 91 13.12 21.05 4.62
C THR A 91 11.73 20.40 4.53
N SER A 92 10.78 20.92 5.30
CA SER A 92 9.40 20.37 5.38
C SER A 92 8.60 20.46 4.08
N SER A 93 9.12 21.14 3.05
CA SER A 93 8.46 21.36 1.76
C SER A 93 9.04 20.55 0.61
N ARG A 94 10.14 19.82 0.81
CA ARG A 94 10.80 19.06 -0.26
C ARG A 94 10.55 17.57 -0.10
N VAL A 95 10.35 16.90 -1.23
CA VAL A 95 10.20 15.46 -1.33
C VAL A 95 11.34 14.93 -2.19
N ILE A 96 12.01 13.90 -1.70
CA ILE A 96 12.97 13.08 -2.43
C ILE A 96 12.17 11.98 -3.15
N VAL A 97 12.38 11.84 -4.45
CA VAL A 97 11.74 10.81 -5.26
C VAL A 97 12.78 9.76 -5.61
N GLU A 98 12.56 8.53 -5.15
CA GLU A 98 13.40 7.38 -5.48
C GLU A 98 12.67 6.47 -6.45
N ARG A 99 13.14 6.40 -7.69
CA ARG A 99 12.53 5.57 -8.74
C ARG A 99 13.13 4.17 -8.74
N VAL A 100 12.25 3.16 -8.88
CA VAL A 100 12.62 1.74 -8.88
C VAL A 100 12.02 0.99 -10.07
N ASP A 101 10.79 1.32 -10.48
CA ASP A 101 10.10 0.75 -11.65
C ASP A 101 10.18 -0.78 -11.75
N GLU A 102 9.79 -1.48 -10.68
CA GLU A 102 9.96 -2.92 -10.53
C GLU A 102 8.62 -3.66 -10.26
N PRO A 103 8.48 -4.92 -10.72
CA PRO A 103 7.30 -5.71 -10.42
C PRO A 103 7.25 -6.08 -8.94
N VAL A 104 6.06 -5.93 -8.35
CA VAL A 104 5.77 -6.45 -7.02
C VAL A 104 5.39 -7.93 -7.15
N THR A 105 6.15 -8.80 -6.50
CA THR A 105 6.03 -10.26 -6.65
C THR A 105 5.70 -10.94 -5.33
N GLY A 106 5.37 -12.24 -5.41
CA GLY A 106 4.93 -13.05 -4.28
C GLY A 106 3.41 -13.00 -4.08
N ASP A 107 2.94 -13.77 -3.10
CA ASP A 107 1.54 -13.79 -2.69
C ASP A 107 1.34 -12.88 -1.48
N PHE A 108 0.40 -11.95 -1.59
CA PHE A 108 0.12 -10.95 -0.55
C PHE A 108 -1.30 -10.41 -0.68
N TRP A 109 -1.65 -9.42 0.14
CA TRP A 109 -2.93 -8.75 0.13
C TRP A 109 -2.72 -7.25 0.01
N LEU A 110 -3.53 -6.59 -0.81
CA LEU A 110 -3.63 -5.14 -0.79
C LEU A 110 -4.58 -4.77 0.36
N VAL A 111 -4.12 -3.90 1.25
CA VAL A 111 -4.91 -3.38 2.36
C VAL A 111 -5.59 -2.09 1.90
N MET A 112 -6.89 -2.14 1.70
CA MET A 112 -7.67 -1.12 1.01
C MET A 112 -8.74 -0.52 1.93
N ARG A 113 -8.79 0.81 2.05
CA ARG A 113 -9.78 1.54 2.88
C ARG A 113 -10.22 2.82 2.18
N SER A 114 -11.45 3.29 2.39
CA SER A 114 -11.90 4.59 1.85
C SER A 114 -11.22 5.78 2.56
N GLY A 115 -10.84 5.59 3.82
CA GLY A 115 -10.19 6.59 4.67
C GLY A 115 -9.47 5.94 5.86
N PHE A 116 -8.53 6.69 6.47
CA PHE A 116 -7.71 6.17 7.56
C PHE A 116 -8.49 5.88 8.85
N PHE A 117 -9.58 6.61 9.09
CA PHE A 117 -10.43 6.44 10.28
C PHE A 117 -11.68 5.60 10.00
N ASP A 118 -11.82 5.04 8.80
CA ASP A 118 -12.98 4.23 8.45
C ASP A 118 -12.89 2.87 9.12
N ASP A 119 -14.01 2.37 9.62
CA ASP A 119 -14.11 1.07 10.27
C ASP A 119 -13.72 -0.06 9.29
N LYS A 120 -14.26 -0.03 8.08
CA LYS A 120 -14.09 -1.11 7.12
C LYS A 120 -12.71 -1.16 6.47
N THR A 121 -12.12 -2.35 6.49
CA THR A 121 -10.90 -2.68 5.74
C THR A 121 -11.17 -3.81 4.77
N THR A 122 -10.85 -3.56 3.49
CA THR A 122 -10.95 -4.55 2.41
C THR A 122 -9.55 -5.07 2.08
N TYR A 123 -9.38 -6.38 2.15
CA TYR A 123 -8.16 -7.07 1.76
C TYR A 123 -8.37 -7.74 0.41
N ILE A 124 -7.64 -7.28 -0.59
CA ILE A 124 -7.72 -7.82 -1.95
C ILE A 124 -6.54 -8.78 -2.16
N PRO A 125 -6.79 -10.07 -2.42
CA PRO A 125 -5.70 -11.01 -2.61
C PRO A 125 -4.95 -10.75 -3.91
N PHE A 126 -3.63 -10.79 -3.84
CA PHE A 126 -2.72 -10.88 -4.96
C PHE A 126 -2.08 -12.26 -4.95
N ARG A 127 -2.32 -13.06 -6.00
CA ARG A 127 -1.93 -14.46 -6.08
C ARG A 127 -1.32 -14.76 -7.42
N THR A 128 -0.27 -15.57 -7.43
CA THR A 128 0.36 -16.04 -8.68
C THR A 128 0.73 -14.87 -9.61
N GLY A 129 1.22 -13.77 -9.03
CA GLY A 129 1.62 -12.56 -9.76
C GLY A 129 0.48 -11.65 -10.22
N LYS A 130 -0.77 -11.88 -9.80
CA LYS A 130 -1.93 -11.08 -10.23
C LYS A 130 -2.90 -10.76 -9.11
N LEU A 131 -3.54 -9.60 -9.21
CA LEU A 131 -4.65 -9.23 -8.35
C LEU A 131 -5.88 -10.10 -8.67
N VAL A 132 -6.54 -10.62 -7.63
CA VAL A 132 -7.71 -11.49 -7.79
C VAL A 132 -8.93 -10.65 -8.15
N GLU A 133 -9.37 -10.75 -9.42
CA GLU A 133 -10.52 -10.00 -9.96
C GLU A 133 -11.86 -10.34 -9.28
N ASN A 134 -12.04 -11.60 -8.87
CA ASN A 134 -13.31 -12.03 -8.28
C ASN A 134 -13.48 -11.43 -6.87
N GLN A 135 -14.35 -10.41 -6.77
CA GLN A 135 -14.66 -9.71 -5.52
C GLN A 135 -15.24 -10.60 -4.43
N SER A 136 -15.85 -11.75 -4.77
CA SER A 136 -16.34 -12.71 -3.77
C SER A 136 -15.19 -13.36 -2.98
N LYS A 137 -13.94 -13.23 -3.43
CA LYS A 137 -12.74 -13.72 -2.76
C LYS A 137 -12.07 -12.64 -1.90
N TRP A 138 -12.55 -11.40 -1.93
CA TRP A 138 -12.01 -10.32 -1.12
C TRP A 138 -12.47 -10.50 0.32
N VAL A 139 -11.59 -10.20 1.27
CA VAL A 139 -11.89 -10.31 2.71
C VAL A 139 -12.20 -8.92 3.22
N ILE A 140 -13.35 -8.75 3.87
CA ILE A 140 -13.78 -7.46 4.40
C ILE A 140 -13.99 -7.62 5.91
N PHE A 141 -13.28 -6.81 6.67
CA PHE A 141 -13.46 -6.70 8.11
C PHE A 141 -14.04 -5.33 8.48
N PRO A 142 -14.84 -5.25 9.56
CA PRO A 142 -15.28 -4.00 10.15
C PRO A 142 -14.15 -3.29 10.90
#